data_AF-A0A199W869-F1
#
_entry.id   AF-A0A199W869-F1
#
_cell.length_a   1.000
_cell.length_b   1.000
_cell.length_c   1.000
_cell.angle_alpha   90.00
_cell.angle_beta   90.00
_cell.angle_gamma   90.00
#
_symmetry.space_group_name_H-M   'P 1'
#
loop_
_entity.id
_entity.type
_entity.pdbx_description
1 polymer ?
#
loop_
_entity_poly.entity_id
_entity_poly.type
_entity_poly.pdbx_seq_one_letter_code
_entity_poly.pdbx_strand_id
1 'polypeptide(L)'
;MEERVLFPVLERTAHRGVCKGANEEHARDLPMINGIKEDIKSLLVMEAGTPSYQEALVNLSLRLKTLLEHCKEHFKEEERELIPLFDAANRMLREEGNTSSRWAEEVMGAMEATHSQRLFPFFMAGLLPQEAVQYLDIVCRCIADKHHVVSMLRSLVASLEGKHPHSVISNYSLKS
;
A
#
# COMPACT_ATOMS: atom_id res chain seq x y z
N MET A 1 -5.75 -3.64 5.83
CA MET A 1 -5.39 -5.05 5.59
C MET A 1 -5.08 -5.71 6.92
N GLU A 2 -4.35 -5.01 7.81
CA GLU A 2 -4.05 -5.53 9.14
C GLU A 2 -5.32 -5.87 9.92
N GLU A 3 -6.25 -4.92 10.08
CA GLU A 3 -7.46 -5.11 10.91
C GLU A 3 -8.35 -6.28 10.48
N ARG A 4 -8.33 -6.61 9.17
CA ARG A 4 -9.20 -7.64 8.60
C ARG A 4 -8.57 -9.03 8.61
N VAL A 5 -7.25 -9.12 8.55
CA VAL A 5 -6.55 -10.40 8.33
C VAL A 5 -5.44 -10.61 9.36
N LEU A 6 -4.49 -9.68 9.50
CA LEU A 6 -3.32 -9.86 10.37
C LEU A 6 -3.65 -9.73 11.85
N PHE A 7 -4.38 -8.68 12.27
CA PHE A 7 -4.74 -8.47 13.67
C PHE A 7 -5.57 -9.64 14.24
N PRO A 8 -6.57 -10.19 13.54
CA PRO A 8 -7.26 -11.39 14.01
C PRO A 8 -6.37 -12.64 14.15
N VAL A 9 -5.28 -12.75 13.40
CA VAL A 9 -4.30 -13.84 13.60
C VAL A 9 -3.51 -13.58 14.89
N LEU A 10 -2.94 -12.37 15.02
CA LEU A 10 -2.16 -11.96 16.18
C LEU A 10 -2.93 -12.06 17.50
N GLU A 11 -4.17 -11.60 17.52
CA GLU A 11 -5.06 -11.64 18.68
C GLU A 11 -5.40 -13.07 19.14
N ARG A 12 -5.36 -14.05 18.21
CA ARG A 12 -5.57 -15.48 18.52
C ARG A 12 -4.30 -16.18 19.00
N THR A 13 -3.15 -15.82 18.44
CA THR A 13 -1.88 -16.55 18.66
C THR A 13 -0.99 -15.93 19.74
N ALA A 14 -1.13 -14.63 19.99
CA ALA A 14 -0.37 -13.90 20.99
C ALA A 14 -1.24 -13.61 22.23
N HIS A 15 -1.35 -12.34 22.63
CA HIS A 15 -2.16 -11.90 23.75
C HIS A 15 -3.33 -11.04 23.28
N ARG A 16 -4.49 -11.18 23.95
CA ARG A 16 -5.67 -10.37 23.65
C ARG A 16 -5.39 -8.88 23.92
N GLY A 17 -5.66 -8.04 22.94
CA GLY A 17 -5.46 -6.59 22.98
C GLY A 17 -4.13 -6.11 22.42
N VAL A 18 -3.31 -7.00 21.86
CA VAL A 18 -2.01 -6.65 21.25
C VAL A 18 -2.14 -5.63 20.12
N CYS A 19 -3.24 -5.67 19.35
CA CYS A 19 -3.46 -4.77 18.23
C CYS A 19 -4.24 -3.50 18.61
N LYS A 20 -4.50 -3.26 19.90
CA LYS A 20 -5.36 -2.15 20.34
C LYS A 20 -4.77 -0.78 20.00
N GLY A 21 -3.47 -0.58 20.23
CA GLY A 21 -2.78 0.69 19.93
C GLY A 21 -2.86 1.04 18.45
N ALA A 22 -2.48 0.09 17.58
CA ALA A 22 -2.55 0.24 16.13
C ALA A 22 -3.98 0.53 15.63
N ASN A 23 -5.00 -0.13 16.18
CA ASN A 23 -6.41 0.19 15.84
C ASN A 23 -6.80 1.61 16.26
N GLU A 24 -6.34 2.08 17.42
CA GLU A 24 -6.61 3.44 17.88
C GLU A 24 -5.89 4.49 17.02
N GLU A 25 -4.68 4.20 16.55
CA GLU A 25 -3.95 5.01 15.57
C GLU A 25 -4.69 5.11 14.25
N HIS A 26 -5.08 3.97 13.66
CA HIS A 26 -5.87 3.95 12.43
C HIS A 26 -7.16 4.75 12.55
N ALA A 27 -7.86 4.64 13.68
CA ALA A 27 -9.08 5.40 13.95
C ALA A 27 -8.85 6.92 14.03
N ARG A 28 -7.68 7.36 14.53
CA ARG A 28 -7.29 8.77 14.58
C ARG A 28 -6.87 9.30 13.20
N ASP A 29 -6.17 8.48 12.41
CA ASP A 29 -5.59 8.93 11.14
C ASP A 29 -6.58 8.90 9.98
N LEU A 30 -7.60 8.03 10.01
CA LEU A 30 -8.60 7.94 8.95
C LEU A 30 -9.34 9.28 8.70
N PRO A 31 -9.81 10.03 9.71
CA PRO A 31 -10.33 11.39 9.52
C PRO A 31 -9.32 12.36 8.90
N MET A 32 -8.03 12.26 9.24
CA MET A 32 -6.97 13.12 8.70
C MET A 32 -6.77 12.87 7.20
N ILE A 33 -6.71 11.59 6.80
CA ILE A 33 -6.60 11.16 5.39
C ILE A 33 -7.81 11.65 4.59
N ASN A 34 -9.02 11.52 5.15
CA ASN A 34 -10.23 12.04 4.51
C ASN A 34 -10.17 13.56 4.36
N GLY A 35 -9.69 14.30 5.36
CA GLY A 35 -9.46 15.74 5.27
C GLY A 35 -8.50 16.11 4.14
N ILE A 36 -7.34 15.45 4.05
CA ILE A 36 -6.36 15.63 2.96
C ILE A 36 -6.99 15.39 1.59
N LYS A 37 -7.80 14.34 1.46
CA LYS A 37 -8.51 14.04 0.21
C LYS A 37 -9.47 15.16 -0.20
N GLU A 38 -10.21 15.72 0.75
CA GLU A 38 -11.12 16.84 0.47
C GLU A 38 -10.36 18.15 0.21
N ASP A 39 -9.23 18.38 0.86
CA ASP A 39 -8.35 19.53 0.58
C ASP A 39 -7.80 19.47 -0.85
N ILE A 40 -7.35 18.29 -1.31
CA ILE A 40 -6.90 18.07 -2.68
C ILE A 40 -8.02 18.35 -3.68
N LYS A 41 -9.23 17.82 -3.44
CA LYS A 41 -10.40 18.08 -4.32
C LYS A 41 -10.75 19.55 -4.38
N SER A 42 -10.68 20.25 -3.24
CA SER A 42 -10.96 21.68 -3.15
C SER A 42 -9.95 22.47 -3.97
N LEU A 43 -8.65 22.17 -3.82
CA LEU A 43 -7.58 22.80 -4.62
C LEU A 43 -7.75 22.62 -6.13
N LEU A 44 -8.27 21.47 -6.58
CA LEU A 44 -8.51 21.20 -8.01
C LEU A 44 -9.57 22.11 -8.65
N VAL A 45 -10.45 22.73 -7.85
CA VAL A 45 -11.52 23.63 -8.34
C VAL A 45 -11.26 25.10 -8.00
N MET A 46 -10.21 25.40 -7.24
CA MET A 46 -9.85 26.76 -6.85
C MET A 46 -9.06 27.48 -7.94
N GLU A 47 -9.18 28.80 -7.98
CA GLU A 47 -8.39 29.65 -8.88
C GLU A 47 -6.95 29.78 -8.38
N ALA A 48 -6.01 29.26 -9.17
CA ALA A 48 -4.60 29.31 -8.87
C ALA A 48 -4.08 30.76 -8.81
N GLY A 49 -3.20 31.05 -7.85
CA GLY A 49 -2.61 32.38 -7.66
C GLY A 49 -3.39 33.30 -6.71
N THR A 50 -4.58 32.89 -6.26
CA THR A 50 -5.32 33.63 -5.22
C THR A 50 -4.70 33.43 -3.83
N PRO A 51 -4.88 34.38 -2.89
CA PRO A 51 -4.42 34.21 -1.51
C PRO A 51 -5.01 32.97 -0.82
N SER A 52 -6.30 32.67 -1.07
CA SER A 52 -6.97 31.48 -0.55
C SER A 52 -6.39 30.18 -1.10
N TYR A 53 -5.97 30.14 -2.37
CA TYR A 53 -5.28 28.99 -2.95
C TYR A 53 -3.94 28.72 -2.26
N GLN A 54 -3.17 29.78 -1.96
CA GLN A 54 -1.90 29.65 -1.23
C GLN A 54 -2.13 29.16 0.20
N GLU A 55 -3.13 29.70 0.89
CA GLU A 55 -3.50 29.23 2.24
C GLU A 55 -3.92 27.76 2.24
N ALA A 56 -4.75 27.34 1.28
CA ALA A 56 -5.15 25.95 1.12
C ALA A 56 -3.96 25.02 0.85
N LEU A 57 -2.99 25.44 0.03
CA LEU A 57 -1.75 24.69 -0.20
C LEU A 57 -0.90 24.55 1.07
N VAL A 58 -0.76 25.63 1.85
CA VAL A 58 -0.01 25.60 3.12
C VAL A 58 -0.69 24.66 4.11
N ASN A 59 -2.02 24.72 4.23
CA ASN A 59 -2.79 23.85 5.11
C ASN A 59 -2.70 22.38 4.70
N LEU A 60 -2.81 22.08 3.40
CA LEU A 60 -2.61 20.74 2.87
C LEU A 60 -1.19 20.24 3.16
N SER A 61 -0.17 21.08 2.94
CA SER A 61 1.24 20.74 3.22
C SER A 61 1.46 20.41 4.69
N LEU A 62 0.87 21.20 5.61
CA LEU A 62 0.95 20.95 7.05
C LEU A 62 0.31 19.60 7.41
N ARG A 63 -0.91 19.33 6.93
CA ARG A 63 -1.61 18.06 7.19
C ARG A 63 -0.86 16.86 6.64
N LEU A 64 -0.29 16.97 5.43
CA LEU A 64 0.55 15.91 4.84
C LEU A 64 1.80 15.63 5.68
N LYS A 65 2.45 16.67 6.21
CA LYS A 65 3.61 16.50 7.10
C LYS A 65 3.21 15.84 8.41
N THR A 66 2.10 16.25 9.01
CA THR A 66 1.59 15.62 10.24
C THR A 66 1.26 14.14 10.00
N LEU A 67 0.54 13.82 8.93
CA LEU A 67 0.24 12.44 8.56
C LEU A 67 1.53 11.63 8.34
N LEU A 68 2.54 12.21 7.68
CA LEU A 68 3.82 11.54 7.46
C LEU A 68 4.53 11.20 8.78
N GLU A 69 4.52 12.10 9.76
CA GLU A 69 5.10 11.82 11.07
C GLU A 69 4.31 10.73 11.82
N HIS A 70 2.97 10.79 11.80
CA HIS A 70 2.14 9.72 12.37
C HIS A 70 2.45 8.36 11.72
N CYS A 71 2.54 8.29 10.39
CA CYS A 71 2.90 7.04 9.70
C CYS A 71 4.29 6.54 10.09
N LYS A 72 5.28 7.43 10.28
CA LYS A 72 6.61 7.03 10.72
C LYS A 72 6.61 6.46 12.13
N GLU A 73 5.84 7.07 13.04
CA GLU A 73 5.70 6.59 14.42
C GLU A 73 4.99 5.23 14.44
N HIS A 74 3.84 5.14 13.77
CA HIS A 74 3.08 3.91 13.60
C HIS A 74 3.96 2.77 13.06
N PHE A 75 4.68 2.98 11.95
CA PHE A 75 5.57 1.95 11.39
C PHE A 75 6.69 1.53 12.35
N LYS A 76 7.28 2.47 13.10
CA LYS A 76 8.31 2.12 14.09
C LYS A 76 7.74 1.28 15.23
N GLU A 77 6.51 1.56 15.65
CA GLU A 77 5.84 0.80 16.71
C GLU A 77 5.45 -0.59 16.23
N GLU A 78 4.91 -0.71 15.02
CA GLU A 78 4.61 -2.00 14.41
C GLU A 78 5.88 -2.83 14.20
N GLU A 79 6.96 -2.23 13.69
CA GLU A 79 8.24 -2.91 13.47
C GLU A 79 8.86 -3.41 14.78
N ARG A 80 8.72 -2.63 15.86
CA ARG A 80 9.25 -3.00 17.17
C ARG A 80 8.40 -4.06 17.88
N GLU A 81 7.08 -3.99 17.77
CA GLU A 81 6.15 -4.78 18.59
C GLU A 81 5.38 -5.83 17.79
N LEU A 82 4.71 -5.44 16.71
CA LEU A 82 3.76 -6.31 16.00
C LEU A 82 4.43 -7.27 15.03
N ILE A 83 5.44 -6.81 14.26
CA ILE A 83 6.15 -7.65 13.29
C ILE A 83 6.84 -8.85 13.98
N PRO A 84 7.57 -8.69 15.11
CA PRO A 84 8.18 -9.83 15.79
C PRO A 84 7.15 -10.85 16.30
N LEU A 85 6.00 -10.37 16.78
CA LEU A 85 4.91 -11.24 17.23
C LEU A 85 4.26 -11.98 16.07
N PHE A 86 4.11 -11.31 14.92
CA PHE A 86 3.62 -11.93 13.71
C PHE A 86 4.56 -13.04 13.22
N ASP A 87 5.86 -12.77 13.22
CA ASP A 87 6.87 -13.75 12.87
C ASP A 87 6.87 -14.97 13.80
N ALA A 88 6.70 -14.75 15.10
CA ALA A 88 6.56 -15.82 16.08
C ALA A 88 5.29 -16.66 15.85
N ALA A 89 4.16 -15.99 15.65
CA ALA A 89 2.88 -16.64 15.33
C ALA A 89 2.97 -17.48 14.05
N ASN A 90 3.59 -16.94 12.99
CA ASN A 90 3.78 -17.62 11.73
C ASN A 90 4.70 -18.84 11.86
N ARG A 91 5.73 -18.78 12.72
CA ARG A 91 6.58 -19.95 13.05
C ARG A 91 5.78 -21.06 13.75
N MET A 92 5.00 -20.71 14.77
CA MET A 92 4.16 -21.68 15.49
C MET A 92 3.16 -22.37 14.56
N LEU A 93 2.48 -21.61 13.70
CA LEU A 93 1.54 -22.17 12.73
C LEU A 93 2.21 -23.15 11.76
N ARG A 94 3.45 -22.87 11.33
CA ARG A 94 4.22 -23.77 10.47
C ARG A 94 4.64 -25.06 11.19
N GLU A 95 5.02 -24.97 12.46
CA GLU A 95 5.41 -26.13 13.29
C GLU A 95 4.22 -27.05 13.59
N GLU A 96 3.01 -26.50 13.71
CA GLU A 96 1.75 -27.26 13.84
C GLU A 96 1.29 -27.94 12.54
N GLY A 97 2.13 -27.93 11.49
CA GLY A 97 1.80 -28.51 10.18
C GLY A 97 0.84 -27.66 9.35
N ASN A 98 0.46 -26.47 9.83
CA ASN A 98 -0.34 -25.52 9.08
C ASN A 98 0.58 -24.73 8.14
N THR A 99 0.96 -25.35 7.02
CA THR A 99 1.79 -24.74 5.97
C THR A 99 1.05 -23.66 5.16
N SER A 100 -0.14 -23.25 5.61
CA SER A 100 -1.07 -22.53 4.76
C SER A 100 -0.64 -21.07 4.61
N SER A 101 -0.20 -20.73 3.40
CA SER A 101 -0.15 -19.37 2.87
C SER A 101 -1.53 -18.71 2.75
N ARG A 102 -2.59 -19.34 3.26
CA ARG A 102 -3.97 -18.84 3.19
C ARG A 102 -4.14 -17.45 3.77
N TRP A 103 -3.43 -17.10 4.84
CA TRP A 103 -3.48 -15.72 5.33
C TRP A 103 -2.82 -14.74 4.35
N ALA A 104 -1.78 -15.15 3.63
CA ALA A 104 -1.14 -14.33 2.60
C ALA A 104 -2.05 -14.16 1.37
N GLU A 105 -2.76 -15.22 0.96
CA GLU A 105 -3.82 -15.13 -0.04
C GLU A 105 -4.95 -14.20 0.41
N GLU A 106 -5.41 -14.31 1.66
CA GLU A 106 -6.45 -13.46 2.24
C GLU A 106 -5.99 -12.00 2.34
N VAL A 107 -4.72 -11.74 2.69
CA VAL A 107 -4.10 -10.42 2.66
C VAL A 107 -4.12 -9.85 1.25
N MET A 108 -3.63 -10.60 0.27
CA MET A 108 -3.56 -10.15 -1.13
C MET A 108 -4.96 -9.90 -1.70
N GLY A 109 -5.91 -10.80 -1.44
CA GLY A 109 -7.31 -10.63 -1.82
C GLY A 109 -7.97 -9.41 -1.17
N ALA A 110 -7.71 -9.17 0.11
CA ALA A 110 -8.24 -7.99 0.82
C ALA A 110 -7.64 -6.69 0.28
N MET A 111 -6.35 -6.68 -0.07
CA MET A 111 -5.67 -5.54 -0.67
C MET A 111 -6.24 -5.22 -2.05
N GLU A 112 -6.40 -6.22 -2.92
CA GLU A 112 -6.97 -6.01 -4.26
C GLU A 112 -8.43 -5.56 -4.25
N ALA A 113 -9.25 -6.13 -3.36
CA ALA A 113 -10.65 -5.74 -3.23
C ALA A 113 -10.81 -4.25 -2.85
N THR A 114 -9.83 -3.70 -2.12
CA THR A 114 -9.88 -2.32 -1.62
C THR A 114 -9.40 -1.30 -2.65
N HIS A 115 -8.42 -1.66 -3.48
CA HIS A 115 -7.70 -0.71 -4.34
C HIS A 115 -7.89 -0.94 -5.85
N SER A 116 -8.86 -1.77 -6.24
CA SER A 116 -9.03 -2.25 -7.61
C SER A 116 -7.78 -3.02 -8.12
N GLN A 117 -7.83 -3.54 -9.35
CA GLN A 117 -6.71 -4.28 -9.97
C GLN A 117 -5.44 -3.43 -10.27
N ARG A 118 -5.37 -2.19 -9.77
CA ARG A 118 -4.28 -1.24 -10.01
C ARG A 118 -3.23 -1.20 -8.90
N LEU A 119 -3.53 -1.80 -7.74
CA LEU A 119 -2.64 -1.77 -6.60
C LEU A 119 -1.32 -2.48 -6.87
N PHE A 120 -1.37 -3.66 -7.50
CA PHE A 120 -0.18 -4.43 -7.79
C PHE A 120 0.79 -3.69 -8.74
N PRO A 121 0.35 -3.13 -9.89
CA PRO A 121 1.20 -2.26 -10.70
C PRO A 121 1.71 -1.01 -9.97
N PHE A 122 0.90 -0.43 -9.09
CA PHE A 122 1.28 0.76 -8.31
C PHE A 122 2.42 0.45 -7.34
N PHE A 123 2.33 -0.62 -6.56
CA PHE A 123 3.40 -1.04 -5.65
C PHE A 123 4.67 -1.40 -6.40
N MET A 124 4.55 -2.20 -7.47
CA MET A 124 5.70 -2.59 -8.29
C MET A 124 6.46 -1.38 -8.85
N ALA A 125 5.76 -0.28 -9.16
CA ALA A 125 6.40 0.94 -9.65
C ALA A 125 7.17 1.73 -8.59
N GLY A 126 6.90 1.49 -7.30
CA GLY A 126 7.59 2.12 -6.18
C GLY A 126 8.81 1.35 -5.67
N LEU A 127 9.02 0.12 -6.13
CA LEU A 127 10.11 -0.75 -5.69
C LEU A 127 11.35 -0.62 -6.58
N LEU A 128 12.53 -0.82 -6.00
CA LEU A 128 13.75 -1.04 -6.77
C LEU A 128 13.64 -2.34 -7.58
N PRO A 129 14.34 -2.48 -8.72
CA PRO A 129 14.25 -3.67 -9.56
C PRO A 129 14.45 -5.00 -8.80
N GLN A 130 15.39 -5.04 -7.85
CA GLN A 130 15.63 -6.23 -7.03
C GLN A 130 14.47 -6.52 -6.07
N GLU A 131 13.93 -5.50 -5.41
CA GLU A 131 12.79 -5.61 -4.49
C GLU A 131 11.52 -6.05 -5.24
N ALA A 132 11.31 -5.52 -6.45
CA ALA A 132 10.20 -5.90 -7.31
C ALA A 132 10.24 -7.39 -7.67
N VAL A 133 11.42 -7.93 -8.01
CA VAL A 133 11.60 -9.36 -8.30
C VAL A 133 11.37 -10.21 -7.05
N GLN A 134 11.86 -9.78 -5.89
CA GLN A 134 11.63 -10.49 -4.62
C GLN A 134 10.15 -10.50 -4.24
N TYR A 135 9.48 -9.36 -4.39
CA TYR A 135 8.04 -9.27 -4.15
C TYR A 135 7.25 -10.18 -5.08
N LEU A 136 7.61 -10.24 -6.37
CA LEU A 136 6.98 -11.15 -7.32
C LEU A 136 7.19 -12.62 -6.95
N ASP A 137 8.38 -13.00 -6.50
CA ASP A 137 8.70 -14.35 -6.03
C ASP A 137 7.87 -14.71 -4.77
N ILE A 138 7.61 -13.76 -3.88
CA ILE A 138 6.70 -13.95 -2.74
C ILE A 138 5.27 -14.18 -3.24
N VAL A 139 4.75 -13.31 -4.12
CA VAL A 139 3.39 -13.44 -4.67
C VAL A 139 3.18 -14.80 -5.34
N CYS A 140 4.13 -15.23 -6.18
CA CYS A 140 4.07 -16.52 -6.86
C CYS A 140 4.12 -17.73 -5.93
N ARG A 141 4.76 -17.61 -4.76
CA ARG A 141 4.86 -18.70 -3.77
C ARG A 141 3.67 -18.71 -2.79
N CYS A 142 3.13 -17.55 -2.49
CA CYS A 142 2.08 -17.40 -1.48
C CYS A 142 0.67 -17.61 -2.03
N ILE A 143 0.43 -17.33 -3.32
CA ILE A 143 -0.89 -17.47 -3.94
C ILE A 143 -0.99 -18.81 -4.69
N ALA A 144 -1.83 -19.73 -4.18
CA ALA A 144 -2.09 -21.01 -4.80
C ALA A 144 -2.96 -20.90 -6.07
N ASP A 145 -3.85 -19.91 -6.14
CA ASP A 145 -4.65 -19.64 -7.34
C ASP A 145 -3.78 -19.05 -8.46
N LYS A 146 -3.39 -19.92 -9.39
CA LYS A 146 -2.60 -19.53 -10.57
C LYS A 146 -3.34 -18.56 -11.49
N HIS A 147 -4.67 -18.61 -11.56
CA HIS A 147 -5.43 -17.65 -12.37
C HIS A 147 -5.34 -16.24 -11.77
N HIS A 148 -5.35 -16.15 -10.45
CA HIS A 148 -5.17 -14.89 -9.72
C HIS A 148 -3.79 -14.30 -10.00
N VAL A 149 -2.71 -15.07 -9.83
CA VAL A 149 -1.33 -14.63 -10.14
C VAL A 149 -1.21 -14.16 -11.60
N VAL A 150 -1.76 -14.91 -12.54
CA VAL A 150 -1.76 -14.53 -13.97
C VAL A 150 -2.52 -13.22 -14.20
N SER A 151 -3.64 -12.98 -13.52
CA SER A 151 -4.38 -11.73 -13.60
C SER A 151 -3.55 -10.54 -13.10
N MET A 152 -2.83 -10.70 -11.99
CA MET A 152 -1.91 -9.67 -11.46
C MET A 152 -0.77 -9.36 -12.42
N LEU A 153 -0.15 -10.40 -13.00
CA LEU A 153 0.90 -10.23 -13.99
C LEU A 153 0.40 -9.50 -15.26
N ARG A 154 -0.81 -9.84 -15.72
CA ARG A 154 -1.44 -9.14 -16.85
C ARG A 154 -1.71 -7.67 -16.54
N SER A 155 -2.16 -7.33 -15.33
CA SER A 155 -2.40 -5.94 -14.96
C SER A 155 -1.09 -5.14 -14.92
N LEU A 156 0.03 -5.77 -14.51
CA LEU A 156 1.36 -5.16 -14.57
C LEU A 156 1.81 -4.92 -16.02
N VAL A 157 1.70 -5.93 -16.90
CA VAL A 157 2.04 -5.78 -18.32
C VAL A 157 1.20 -4.69 -18.97
N ALA A 158 -0.12 -4.70 -18.79
CA ALA A 158 -1.00 -3.66 -19.32
C ALA A 158 -0.64 -2.25 -18.80
N SER A 159 -0.20 -2.14 -17.53
CA SER A 159 0.27 -0.86 -16.99
C SER A 159 1.62 -0.41 -17.58
N LEU A 160 2.48 -1.33 -18.01
CA LEU A 160 3.76 -1.01 -18.66
C LEU A 160 3.55 -0.63 -20.13
N GLU A 161 2.68 -1.37 -20.83
CA GLU A 161 2.29 -1.09 -22.22
C GLU A 161 1.53 0.24 -22.34
N GLY A 162 0.63 0.55 -21.40
CA GLY A 162 -0.04 1.85 -21.33
C GLY A 162 0.89 3.02 -20.98
N LYS A 163 2.12 2.75 -20.54
CA LYS A 163 3.19 3.74 -20.28
C LYS A 163 4.16 3.88 -21.46
N HIS A 164 4.03 3.08 -22.52
CA HIS A 164 4.75 3.33 -23.77
C HIS A 164 4.03 4.43 -24.58
N PRO A 165 4.60 5.63 -24.75
CA PRO A 165 4.17 6.49 -25.83
C PRO A 165 4.61 5.83 -27.14
N HIS A 166 3.68 5.19 -27.84
CA HIS A 166 3.87 5.00 -29.26
C HIS A 166 3.95 6.40 -29.90
N SER A 167 5.12 6.71 -30.50
CA SER A 167 5.45 7.85 -31.36
C SER A 167 5.73 9.22 -30.72
N VAL A 168 6.97 9.41 -30.24
CA VAL A 168 7.71 10.67 -30.48
C VAL A 168 9.16 10.33 -30.83
N ILE A 169 9.37 9.78 -32.03
CA ILE A 169 10.68 9.82 -32.70
C ILE A 169 10.45 10.37 -34.11
N SER A 170 11.28 11.36 -34.46
CA SER A 170 11.43 12.05 -35.74
C SER A 170 10.57 13.30 -35.93
N ASN A 171 11.15 14.47 -35.61
CA ASN A 171 11.60 15.43 -36.63
C ASN A 171 12.21 16.67 -35.98
N TYR A 172 13.47 16.56 -35.57
CA TYR A 172 14.38 17.71 -35.57
C TYR A 172 15.72 17.24 -36.13
N SER A 173 15.78 17.16 -37.46
CA SER A 173 17.06 17.25 -38.15
C SER A 173 17.19 18.69 -38.64
N LEU A 174 18.22 19.35 -38.12
CA LEU A 174 18.65 20.69 -38.47
C LEU A 174 18.77 20.86 -39.98
N LYS A 175 18.27 21.98 -40.51
CA LYS A 175 18.95 22.68 -41.59
C LYS A 175 19.03 24.16 -41.25
N SER A 176 20.28 24.56 -41.03
CA SER A 176 20.85 25.89 -41.26
C SER A 176 20.41 26.51 -42.57
#